data_AF-A0A956Q748-F1
#
_entry.id   AF-A0A956Q748-F1
#
_cell.length_a   1.000
_cell.length_b   1.000
_cell.length_c   1.000
_cell.angle_alpha   90.00
_cell.angle_beta   90.00
_cell.angle_gamma   90.00
#
_symmetry.space_group_name_H-M   'P 1'
#
loop_
_entity.id
_entity.type
_entity.pdbx_description
1 polymer ?
#
loop_
_entity_poly.entity_id
_entity_poly.type
_entity_poly.pdbx_seq_one_letter_code
_entity_poly.pdbx_strand_id
1 'polypeptide(L)'
;MLQYFKKKLTRRRRRLQVASFFSVPLEPYLATGERDAVIASSGMGKSYLTGVLAEETLENGGILCVIDPEGEYFTLSEYYPVIVVGGDHGMVPLVEEAIDLYVETMLETNLSLVFDLSDYLDHEQQAIYSRITESLFTFETEYKKKVRLIVEEAQIYAPQRMPTSKGHKPGTIDPVLASQKIAKRGRKRAID
;
A
#
# COMPACT_ATOMS: atom_id res chain seq x y z
N MET A 1 -13.34 11.41 2.38
CA MET A 1 -12.51 12.62 2.21
C MET A 1 -11.49 12.67 3.35
N LEU A 2 -10.32 12.07 3.16
CA LEU A 2 -9.23 12.11 4.14
C LEU A 2 -8.62 13.52 4.10
N GLN A 3 -8.96 14.37 5.08
CA GLN A 3 -8.34 15.67 5.27
C GLN A 3 -7.54 15.67 6.56
N TYR A 4 -6.31 15.14 6.54
CA TYR A 4 -5.41 15.16 7.70
C TYR A 4 -4.33 16.24 7.57
N PHE A 5 -4.70 17.38 6.99
CA PHE A 5 -3.78 18.46 6.68
C PHE A 5 -3.11 19.09 7.91
N LYS A 6 -1.87 18.69 8.16
CA LYS A 6 -0.90 19.59 8.78
C LYS A 6 -0.57 20.70 7.79
N LYS A 7 -1.03 21.92 8.09
CA LYS A 7 -0.45 23.14 7.50
C LYS A 7 1.05 23.19 7.84
N LYS A 8 1.91 22.73 6.94
CA LYS A 8 3.28 23.22 6.65
C LYS A 8 4.08 22.15 5.91
N LEU A 9 4.23 22.32 4.59
CA LEU A 9 5.38 21.81 3.83
C LEU A 9 6.67 22.30 4.50
N THR A 10 7.24 21.50 5.39
CA THR A 10 8.50 21.80 6.07
C THR A 10 9.43 20.61 5.99
N ARG A 11 10.47 20.77 5.15
CA ARG A 11 11.80 20.14 5.13
C ARG A 11 11.85 18.67 5.58
N ARG A 12 12.22 17.76 4.64
CA ARG A 12 12.62 16.35 4.85
C ARG A 12 12.97 16.06 6.31
N ARG A 13 12.04 15.47 7.05
CA ARG A 13 12.23 15.10 8.44
C ARG A 13 12.79 13.69 8.46
N ARG A 14 13.67 13.38 9.42
CA ARG A 14 14.10 11.98 9.60
C ARG A 14 13.10 11.15 10.41
N ARG A 15 11.83 11.59 10.50
CA ARG A 15 10.80 10.97 11.34
C ARG A 15 9.42 11.19 10.72
N LEU A 16 8.53 10.21 10.87
CA LEU A 16 7.10 10.31 10.60
C LEU A 16 6.41 10.89 11.85
N GLN A 17 5.83 12.07 11.75
CA GLN A 17 5.18 12.72 12.89
C GLN A 17 3.73 12.22 13.03
N VAL A 18 3.49 11.25 13.90
CA VAL A 18 2.17 10.62 14.05
C VAL A 18 1.21 11.42 14.96
N ALA A 19 1.72 12.00 16.05
CA ALA A 19 0.95 12.86 16.96
C ALA A 19 1.84 13.98 17.51
N SER A 20 1.30 14.97 18.22
CA SER A 20 2.08 16.12 18.72
C SER A 20 3.29 15.73 19.59
N PHE A 21 3.22 14.61 20.29
CA PHE A 21 4.28 14.07 21.16
C PHE A 21 4.74 12.66 20.76
N PHE A 22 4.35 12.17 19.58
CA PHE A 22 4.75 10.84 19.10
C PHE A 22 5.21 10.90 17.64
N SER A 23 6.38 10.32 17.38
CA SER A 23 6.96 10.23 16.04
C SER A 23 7.65 8.89 15.88
N VAL A 24 7.50 8.28 14.70
CA VAL A 24 8.20 7.07 14.32
C VAL A 24 9.49 7.47 13.58
N PRO A 25 10.68 7.03 14.01
CA PRO A 25 11.91 7.35 13.30
C PRO A 25 11.94 6.72 11.91
N LEU A 26 12.38 7.46 10.89
CA LEU A 26 12.52 6.93 9.53
C LEU A 26 13.83 6.16 9.34
N GLU A 27 14.83 6.35 10.21
CA GLU A 27 16.10 5.64 10.07
C GLU A 27 15.97 4.11 10.08
N PRO A 28 15.18 3.46 10.97
CA PRO A 28 14.91 2.03 10.90
C PRO A 28 14.24 1.61 9.59
N TYR A 29 13.24 2.36 9.11
CA TYR A 29 12.64 2.15 7.79
C TYR A 29 13.70 2.20 6.68
N LEU A 30 14.57 3.20 6.67
CA LEU A 30 15.62 3.39 5.67
C LEU A 30 16.80 2.40 5.81
N ALA A 31 17.12 1.91 7.00
CA ALA A 31 18.26 1.03 7.23
C ALA A 31 17.91 -0.46 7.16
N THR A 32 16.80 -0.86 7.79
CA THR A 32 16.44 -2.25 7.96
C THR A 32 15.08 -2.60 7.41
N GLY A 33 14.25 -1.63 7.03
CA GLY A 33 12.84 -1.86 6.75
C GLY A 33 12.02 -1.94 8.06
N GLU A 34 10.76 -1.57 7.98
CA GLU A 34 9.81 -1.48 9.10
C GLU A 34 8.50 -2.14 8.69
N ARG A 35 7.84 -2.83 9.61
CA ARG A 35 6.55 -3.48 9.34
C ARG A 35 5.58 -3.13 10.43
N ASP A 36 4.57 -2.38 10.04
CA ASP A 36 3.59 -1.84 10.98
C ASP A 36 2.29 -2.62 10.86
N ALA A 37 1.73 -2.98 12.01
CA ALA A 37 0.38 -3.51 12.11
C ALA A 37 -0.47 -2.50 12.86
N VAL A 38 -1.40 -1.85 12.15
CA VAL A 38 -2.36 -0.93 12.76
C VAL A 38 -3.65 -1.70 13.05
N ILE A 39 -3.91 -1.97 14.33
CA ILE A 39 -5.07 -2.75 14.78
C ILE A 39 -5.89 -1.87 15.72
N ALA A 40 -7.15 -1.61 15.37
CA ALA A 40 -8.08 -0.89 16.22
C ALA A 40 -9.53 -1.30 15.89
N SER A 41 -10.44 -1.13 16.85
CA SER A 41 -11.88 -1.24 16.59
C SER A 41 -12.35 -0.14 15.62
N SER A 42 -13.46 -0.37 14.93
CA SER A 42 -14.07 0.66 14.07
C SER A 42 -14.30 1.97 14.82
N GLY A 43 -14.04 3.09 14.15
CA GLY A 43 -14.15 4.44 14.71
C GLY A 43 -13.01 4.88 15.65
N MET A 44 -12.02 4.03 15.93
CA MET A 44 -10.91 4.36 16.84
C MET A 44 -9.72 5.07 16.17
N GLY A 45 -9.89 5.54 14.93
CA GLY A 45 -8.85 6.30 14.22
C GLY A 45 -7.82 5.44 13.48
N LYS A 46 -8.16 4.22 13.07
CA LYS A 46 -7.33 3.38 12.20
C LYS A 46 -6.98 4.11 10.90
N SER A 47 -8.00 4.52 10.15
CA SER A 47 -7.86 5.26 8.88
C SER A 47 -7.16 6.61 9.07
N TYR A 48 -7.35 7.26 10.24
CA TYR A 48 -6.61 8.47 10.59
C TYR A 48 -5.10 8.20 10.66
N LEU A 49 -4.73 7.17 11.43
CA LEU A 49 -3.32 6.82 11.62
C LEU A 49 -2.68 6.37 10.31
N THR A 50 -3.34 5.51 9.53
CA THR A 50 -2.81 5.03 8.24
C THR A 50 -2.70 6.16 7.23
N GLY A 51 -3.67 7.08 7.19
CA GLY A 51 -3.59 8.33 6.41
C GLY A 51 -2.39 9.19 6.80
N VAL A 52 -2.16 9.44 8.10
CA VAL A 52 -0.97 10.19 8.55
C VAL A 52 0.34 9.48 8.19
N LEU A 53 0.41 8.15 8.28
CA LEU A 53 1.58 7.39 7.87
C LEU A 53 1.84 7.48 6.36
N ALA A 54 0.78 7.46 5.55
CA ALA A 54 0.85 7.65 4.10
C ALA A 54 1.36 9.05 3.75
N GLU A 55 0.75 10.11 4.30
CA GLU A 55 1.14 11.49 4.10
C GLU A 55 2.60 11.73 4.51
N GLU A 56 2.98 11.32 5.72
CA GLU A 56 4.35 11.51 6.21
C GLU A 56 5.37 10.71 5.39
N THR A 57 4.98 9.55 4.84
CA THR A 57 5.84 8.81 3.90
C THR A 57 6.10 9.61 2.62
N LEU A 58 5.05 10.18 2.04
CA LEU A 58 5.13 10.99 0.82
C LEU A 58 5.89 12.30 1.05
N GLU A 59 5.66 12.98 2.17
CA GLU A 59 6.37 14.22 2.55
C GLU A 59 7.88 14.01 2.72
N ASN A 60 8.30 12.80 3.07
CA ASN A 60 9.71 12.45 3.19
C ASN A 60 10.32 11.90 1.89
N GLY A 61 9.54 11.87 0.81
CA GLY A 61 9.95 11.40 -0.51
C GLY A 61 10.06 9.89 -0.60
N GLY A 62 9.31 9.15 0.22
CA GLY A 62 9.13 7.72 0.09
C GLY A 62 8.17 7.39 -1.06
N ILE A 63 8.31 6.17 -1.61
CA ILE A 63 7.37 5.61 -2.59
C ILE A 63 6.30 4.86 -1.81
N LEU A 64 5.03 5.13 -2.14
CA LEU A 64 3.87 4.51 -1.51
C LEU A 64 3.12 3.65 -2.53
N CYS A 65 2.71 2.46 -2.11
CA CYS A 65 1.76 1.62 -2.83
C CYS A 65 0.62 1.27 -1.87
N VAL A 66 -0.62 1.62 -2.20
CA VAL A 66 -1.78 1.34 -1.36
C VAL A 66 -2.69 0.34 -2.05
N ILE A 67 -3.15 -0.67 -1.31
CA ILE A 67 -4.24 -1.56 -1.67
C ILE A 67 -5.46 -1.10 -0.87
N ASP A 68 -6.42 -0.47 -1.56
CA ASP A 68 -7.53 0.25 -0.93
C ASP A 68 -8.89 -0.38 -1.30
N PRO A 69 -9.46 -1.22 -0.43
CA PRO A 69 -10.74 -1.87 -0.67
C PRO A 69 -11.95 -0.95 -0.45
N GLU A 70 -11.78 0.21 0.18
CA GLU A 70 -12.87 1.14 0.49
C GLU A 70 -12.83 2.43 -0.36
N GLY A 71 -11.75 2.64 -1.13
CA GLY A 71 -11.63 3.77 -2.05
C GLY A 71 -11.50 5.12 -1.33
N GLU A 72 -10.87 5.15 -0.16
CA GLU A 72 -10.69 6.39 0.63
C GLU A 72 -9.40 7.15 0.26
N TYR A 73 -8.39 6.48 -0.28
CA TYR A 73 -7.03 7.00 -0.46
C TYR A 73 -6.84 7.85 -1.73
N PHE A 74 -7.84 7.95 -2.61
CA PHE A 74 -7.74 8.74 -3.85
C PHE A 74 -7.38 10.22 -3.57
N THR A 75 -7.77 10.76 -2.42
CA THR A 75 -7.51 12.15 -2.04
C THR A 75 -6.02 12.48 -1.89
N LEU A 76 -5.15 11.47 -1.72
CA LEU A 76 -3.70 11.70 -1.71
C LEU A 76 -3.21 12.30 -3.03
N SER A 77 -3.86 11.96 -4.15
CA SER A 77 -3.49 12.45 -5.48
C SER A 77 -3.72 13.95 -5.67
N GLU A 78 -4.54 14.58 -4.83
CA GLU A 78 -4.77 16.03 -4.86
C GLU A 78 -3.56 16.83 -4.35
N TYR A 79 -2.67 16.20 -3.57
CA TYR A 79 -1.58 16.87 -2.85
C TYR A 79 -0.20 16.27 -3.12
N TYR A 80 -0.14 15.03 -3.58
CA TYR A 80 1.09 14.26 -3.75
C TYR A 80 1.16 13.62 -5.14
N PRO A 81 2.36 13.27 -5.63
CA PRO A 81 2.53 12.59 -6.92
C PRO A 81 2.10 11.12 -6.85
N VAL A 82 0.78 10.93 -6.78
CA VAL A 82 0.10 9.63 -6.64
C VAL A 82 -0.81 9.42 -7.84
N ILE A 83 -0.72 8.25 -8.46
CA ILE A 83 -1.66 7.81 -9.49
C ILE A 83 -2.69 6.89 -8.84
N VAL A 84 -3.97 7.18 -9.06
CA VAL A 84 -5.09 6.34 -8.63
C VAL A 84 -5.48 5.40 -9.78
N VAL A 85 -5.49 4.10 -9.49
CA VAL A 85 -5.76 3.02 -10.44
C VAL A 85 -7.07 2.35 -10.05
N GLY A 86 -8.09 2.41 -10.92
CA GLY A 86 -9.43 1.90 -10.62
C GLY A 86 -10.28 2.87 -9.78
N GLY A 87 -11.50 2.44 -9.46
CA GLY A 87 -12.48 3.22 -8.70
C GLY A 87 -13.09 4.40 -9.47
N ASP A 88 -14.13 5.00 -8.88
CA ASP A 88 -14.82 6.19 -9.39
C ASP A 88 -13.89 7.41 -9.55
N HIS A 89 -12.81 7.46 -8.76
CA HIS A 89 -11.81 8.53 -8.77
C HIS A 89 -10.52 8.14 -9.49
N GLY A 90 -10.52 7.04 -10.24
CA GLY A 90 -9.37 6.54 -10.99
C GLY A 90 -8.89 7.48 -12.08
N MET A 91 -7.57 7.65 -12.16
CA MET A 91 -6.92 8.35 -13.28
C MET A 91 -6.64 7.39 -14.45
N VAL A 92 -6.44 6.11 -14.14
CA VAL A 92 -6.22 5.04 -15.09
C VAL A 92 -7.07 3.82 -14.69
N PRO A 93 -7.49 3.00 -15.67
CA PRO A 93 -8.32 1.84 -15.36
C PRO A 93 -7.49 0.75 -14.67
N LEU A 94 -8.12 0.02 -13.76
CA LEU A 94 -7.55 -1.19 -13.20
C LEU A 94 -7.76 -2.37 -14.16
N VAL A 95 -6.70 -2.76 -14.83
CA VAL A 95 -6.64 -3.90 -15.76
C VAL A 95 -5.55 -4.84 -15.26
N GLU A 96 -5.88 -6.11 -15.00
CA GLU A 96 -4.99 -7.08 -14.36
C GLU A 96 -3.67 -7.26 -15.14
N GLU A 97 -3.74 -7.18 -16.47
CA GLU A 97 -2.61 -7.28 -17.38
C GLU A 97 -1.69 -6.05 -17.34
N ALA A 98 -2.21 -4.88 -16.96
CA ALA A 98 -1.47 -3.63 -16.89
C ALA A 98 -0.77 -3.42 -15.54
N ILE A 99 -1.02 -4.29 -14.54
CA ILE A 99 -0.44 -4.14 -13.19
C ILE A 99 1.09 -4.08 -13.21
N ASP A 100 1.74 -4.91 -14.04
CA ASP A 100 3.21 -4.87 -14.16
C ASP A 100 3.70 -3.52 -14.67
N LEU A 101 3.07 -2.99 -15.71
CA LEU A 101 3.41 -1.69 -16.27
C LEU A 101 3.26 -0.59 -15.21
N TYR A 102 2.18 -0.62 -14.43
CA TYR A 102 1.94 0.37 -13.38
C TYR A 102 3.01 0.31 -12.29
N VAL A 103 3.30 -0.88 -11.77
CA VAL A 103 4.30 -1.08 -10.72
C VAL A 103 5.71 -0.75 -11.20
N GLU A 104 6.07 -1.16 -12.41
CA GLU A 104 7.35 -0.81 -13.02
C GLU A 104 7.49 0.71 -13.18
N THR A 105 6.46 1.38 -13.73
CA THR A 105 6.43 2.84 -13.87
C THR A 105 6.57 3.54 -12.52
N MET A 106 5.87 3.07 -11.49
CA MET A 106 5.98 3.59 -10.12
C MET A 106 7.44 3.56 -9.64
N LEU A 107 8.13 2.44 -9.84
CA LEU A 107 9.52 2.25 -9.41
C LEU A 107 10.52 3.05 -10.25
N GLU A 108 10.31 3.14 -11.56
CA GLU A 108 11.16 3.88 -12.48
C GLU A 108 11.09 5.39 -12.22
N THR A 109 9.87 5.91 -12.07
CA THR A 109 9.60 7.35 -11.97
C THR A 109 9.60 7.85 -10.52
N ASN A 110 9.56 6.96 -9.53
CA ASN A 110 9.34 7.28 -8.11
C ASN A 110 7.99 7.98 -7.85
N LEU A 111 6.99 7.71 -8.69
CA LEU A 111 5.59 8.02 -8.39
C LEU A 111 5.06 7.03 -7.34
N SER A 112 3.93 7.34 -6.74
CA SER A 112 3.20 6.44 -5.83
C SER A 112 1.91 5.94 -6.47
N LEU A 113 1.41 4.78 -6.04
CA LEU A 113 0.18 4.19 -6.54
C LEU A 113 -0.85 3.98 -5.43
N VAL A 114 -2.12 4.23 -5.76
CA VAL A 114 -3.28 3.74 -5.02
C VAL A 114 -4.05 2.83 -5.95
N PHE A 115 -4.16 1.55 -5.59
CA PHE A 115 -5.07 0.62 -6.24
C PHE A 115 -6.39 0.68 -5.51
N ASP A 116 -7.36 1.38 -6.10
CA ASP A 116 -8.73 1.46 -5.60
C ASP A 116 -9.49 0.21 -6.06
N LEU A 117 -9.85 -0.62 -5.10
CA LEU A 117 -10.52 -1.89 -5.29
C LEU A 117 -11.99 -1.86 -4.82
N SER A 118 -12.54 -0.67 -4.55
CA SER A 118 -13.89 -0.50 -3.99
C SER A 118 -15.01 -1.05 -4.89
N ASP A 119 -14.78 -1.10 -6.20
CA ASP A 119 -15.71 -1.67 -7.19
C ASP A 119 -15.70 -3.21 -7.26
N TYR A 120 -14.78 -3.88 -6.55
CA TYR A 120 -14.51 -5.31 -6.69
C TYR A 120 -14.96 -6.10 -5.47
N LEU A 121 -15.45 -7.32 -5.69
CA LEU A 121 -15.80 -8.24 -4.62
C LEU A 121 -14.53 -8.82 -3.98
N ASP A 122 -14.59 -9.25 -2.71
CA ASP A 122 -13.44 -9.77 -1.94
C ASP A 122 -12.55 -10.76 -2.71
N HIS A 123 -13.15 -11.70 -3.45
CA HIS A 123 -12.40 -12.71 -4.22
C HIS A 123 -11.64 -12.13 -5.42
N GLU A 124 -12.16 -11.07 -6.03
CA GLU A 124 -11.49 -10.31 -7.09
C GLU A 124 -10.39 -9.45 -6.50
N GLN A 125 -10.66 -8.78 -5.37
CA GLN A 125 -9.66 -8.03 -4.62
C GLN A 125 -8.47 -8.92 -4.23
N GLN A 126 -8.73 -10.15 -3.78
CA GLN A 126 -7.69 -11.14 -3.47
C GLN A 126 -6.81 -11.47 -4.68
N ALA A 127 -7.40 -11.69 -5.85
CA ALA A 127 -6.65 -11.99 -7.07
C ALA A 127 -5.78 -10.80 -7.49
N ILE A 128 -6.34 -9.59 -7.46
CA ILE A 128 -5.65 -8.35 -7.79
C ILE A 128 -4.51 -8.09 -6.79
N TYR A 129 -4.75 -8.26 -5.49
CA TYR A 129 -3.75 -8.15 -4.44
C TYR A 129 -2.57 -9.09 -4.66
N SER A 130 -2.85 -10.37 -4.97
CA SER A 130 -1.80 -11.34 -5.29
C SER A 130 -0.98 -10.89 -6.49
N ARG A 131 -1.64 -10.41 -7.55
CA ARG A 131 -1.00 -9.94 -8.78
C ARG A 131 -0.11 -8.71 -8.57
N ILE A 132 -0.56 -7.73 -7.78
CA ILE A 132 0.21 -6.54 -7.40
C ILE A 132 1.42 -6.96 -6.56
N THR A 133 1.20 -7.82 -5.57
CA THR A 133 2.27 -8.34 -4.71
C THR A 133 3.33 -9.06 -5.54
N GLU A 134 2.93 -9.93 -6.47
CA GLU A 134 3.85 -10.59 -7.38
C GLU A 134 4.70 -9.60 -8.18
N SER A 135 4.05 -8.60 -8.78
CA SER A 135 4.69 -7.55 -9.57
C SER A 135 5.76 -6.81 -8.77
N LEU A 136 5.42 -6.36 -7.56
CA LEU A 136 6.36 -5.68 -6.65
C LEU A 136 7.60 -6.55 -6.39
N PHE A 137 7.43 -7.84 -6.12
CA PHE A 137 8.56 -8.74 -5.86
C PHE A 137 9.39 -9.06 -7.12
N THR A 138 8.79 -9.00 -8.30
CA THR A 138 9.49 -9.20 -9.58
C THR A 138 10.44 -8.03 -9.84
N PHE A 139 9.93 -6.80 -9.81
CA PHE A 139 10.70 -5.59 -10.15
C PHE A 139 11.62 -5.10 -9.05
N GLU A 140 11.38 -5.52 -7.80
CA GLU A 140 12.24 -5.21 -6.66
C GLU A 140 13.73 -5.45 -6.91
N THR A 141 14.08 -6.59 -7.51
CA THR A 141 15.49 -6.96 -7.72
C THR A 141 16.22 -6.04 -8.70
N GLU A 142 15.46 -5.46 -9.62
CA GLU A 142 15.97 -4.61 -10.69
C GLU A 142 16.13 -3.17 -10.21
N TYR A 143 15.05 -2.59 -9.66
CA TYR A 143 15.02 -1.18 -9.29
C TYR A 143 15.62 -0.92 -7.89
N LYS A 144 15.58 -1.91 -6.98
CA LYS A 144 16.11 -1.81 -5.60
C LYS A 144 15.63 -0.56 -4.85
N LYS A 145 14.39 -0.16 -5.09
CA LYS A 145 13.73 0.98 -4.44
C LYS A 145 12.98 0.51 -3.21
N LYS A 146 12.90 1.37 -2.20
CA LYS A 146 12.08 1.15 -1.02
C LYS A 146 10.65 1.60 -1.28
N VAL A 147 9.72 0.67 -1.16
CA VAL A 147 8.29 0.91 -1.28
C VAL A 147 7.64 0.64 0.06
N ARG A 148 6.87 1.61 0.56
CA ARG A 148 5.93 1.38 1.65
C ARG A 148 4.64 0.81 1.07
N LEU A 149 4.30 -0.40 1.47
CA LEU A 149 3.08 -1.07 1.04
C LEU A 149 2.03 -0.98 2.15
N ILE A 150 0.94 -0.24 1.91
CA ILE A 150 -0.22 -0.21 2.80
C ILE A 150 -1.26 -1.19 2.27
N VAL A 151 -1.66 -2.13 3.12
CA VAL A 151 -2.72 -3.10 2.83
C VAL A 151 -3.86 -2.85 3.83
N GLU A 152 -4.90 -2.15 3.39
CA GLU A 152 -6.10 -1.94 4.20
C GLU A 152 -6.95 -3.20 4.25
N GLU A 153 -7.75 -3.34 5.33
CA GLU A 153 -8.58 -4.52 5.61
C GLU A 153 -7.86 -5.87 5.38
N ALA A 154 -6.66 -6.02 5.96
CA ALA A 154 -5.78 -7.17 5.75
C ALA A 154 -6.44 -8.55 5.95
N GLN A 155 -7.52 -8.65 6.73
CA GLN A 155 -8.29 -9.88 6.88
C GLN A 155 -8.98 -10.36 5.59
N ILE A 156 -9.18 -9.49 4.59
CA ILE A 156 -9.65 -9.88 3.26
C ILE A 156 -8.61 -10.80 2.59
N TYR A 157 -7.32 -10.47 2.73
CA TYR A 157 -6.21 -11.16 2.07
C TYR A 157 -5.57 -12.26 2.92
N ALA A 158 -5.68 -12.14 4.25
CA ALA A 158 -5.17 -13.09 5.23
C ALA A 158 -6.26 -13.45 6.26
N PRO A 159 -7.36 -14.11 5.84
CA PRO A 159 -8.46 -14.43 6.74
C PRO A 159 -8.05 -15.44 7.82
N GLN A 160 -8.59 -15.29 9.03
CA GLN A 160 -8.34 -16.21 10.15
C GLN A 160 -8.83 -17.64 9.86
N ARG A 161 -9.89 -17.77 9.06
CA ARG A 161 -10.43 -19.04 8.58
C ARG A 161 -10.47 -19.01 7.07
N MET A 162 -9.80 -19.99 6.46
CA MET A 162 -9.85 -20.19 5.01
C MET A 162 -11.29 -20.56 4.61
N PRO A 163 -11.91 -19.85 3.66
CA PRO A 163 -13.16 -20.30 3.06
C PRO A 163 -12.95 -21.68 2.44
N THR A 164 -13.95 -22.56 2.53
CA THR A 164 -13.89 -23.93 1.98
C THR A 164 -13.97 -23.96 0.44
N SER A 165 -13.98 -22.81 -0.24
CA SER A 165 -14.25 -22.71 -1.68
C SER A 165 -13.00 -22.83 -2.55
N LYS A 166 -13.11 -23.61 -3.62
CA LYS A 166 -12.14 -23.79 -4.69
C LYS A 166 -12.26 -22.61 -5.70
N GLY A 167 -11.78 -21.44 -5.33
CA GLY A 167 -11.86 -20.22 -6.18
C GLY A 167 -10.52 -19.73 -6.72
N HIS A 168 -9.42 -20.42 -6.43
CA HIS A 168 -8.10 -19.93 -6.80
C HIS A 168 -7.88 -20.03 -8.32
N LYS A 169 -7.69 -18.88 -8.96
CA LYS A 169 -7.39 -18.77 -10.40
C LYS A 169 -6.04 -19.46 -10.65
N PRO A 170 -5.95 -20.46 -11.55
CA PRO A 170 -4.68 -21.12 -11.85
C PRO A 170 -3.66 -20.11 -12.37
N GLY A 171 -2.48 -20.05 -11.75
CA GLY A 171 -1.37 -19.22 -12.21
C GLY A 171 -1.13 -17.93 -11.42
N THR A 172 -2.01 -17.54 -10.50
CA THR A 172 -1.74 -16.48 -9.51
C THR A 172 -1.29 -17.10 -8.19
N ILE A 173 -0.58 -16.36 -7.35
CA ILE A 173 -0.23 -16.78 -5.99
C ILE A 173 -1.48 -16.67 -5.11
N ASP A 174 -1.68 -17.63 -4.23
CA ASP A 174 -2.73 -17.59 -3.22
C ASP A 174 -2.58 -16.33 -2.33
N PRO A 175 -3.65 -15.56 -2.05
CA PRO A 175 -3.56 -14.29 -1.31
C PRO A 175 -2.98 -14.45 0.11
N VAL A 176 -3.18 -15.60 0.75
CA VAL A 176 -2.55 -15.90 2.05
C VAL A 176 -1.06 -16.15 1.87
N LEU A 177 -0.64 -16.85 0.81
CA LEU A 177 0.77 -17.00 0.47
C LEU A 177 1.42 -15.66 0.10
N ALA A 178 0.73 -14.78 -0.60
CA ALA A 178 1.18 -13.42 -0.91
C ALA A 178 1.41 -12.62 0.40
N SER A 179 0.43 -12.65 1.31
CA SER A 179 0.53 -12.05 2.64
C SER A 179 1.71 -12.61 3.45
N GLN A 180 1.90 -13.93 3.44
CA GLN A 180 3.06 -14.57 4.08
C GLN A 180 4.39 -14.17 3.44
N LYS A 181 4.43 -13.97 2.12
CA LYS A 181 5.62 -13.55 1.38
C LYS A 181 5.99 -12.12 1.78
N ILE A 182 5.04 -11.19 1.87
CA ILE A 182 5.28 -9.84 2.38
C ILE A 182 5.80 -9.89 3.82
N ALA A 183 5.08 -10.57 4.72
CA ALA A 183 5.43 -10.66 6.14
C ALA A 183 6.82 -11.30 6.39
N LYS A 184 7.19 -12.34 5.64
CA LYS A 184 8.47 -13.05 5.84
C LYS A 184 9.61 -12.45 5.04
N ARG A 185 9.35 -12.04 3.80
CA ARG A 185 10.39 -11.71 2.80
C ARG A 185 10.43 -10.25 2.37
N GLY A 186 9.37 -9.46 2.57
CA GLY A 186 9.29 -8.05 2.16
C GLY A 186 10.51 -7.22 2.55
N ARG A 187 10.95 -7.31 3.81
CA ARG A 187 12.17 -6.64 4.32
C ARG A 187 13.43 -6.90 3.47
N LYS A 188 13.70 -8.15 3.11
CA LYS A 188 14.88 -8.51 2.30
C LYS A 188 14.77 -8.00 0.86
N ARG A 189 13.61 -7.45 0.54
CA ARG A 189 13.10 -7.11 -0.77
C ARG A 189 12.64 -5.64 -0.79
N ALA A 190 13.07 -4.81 0.16
CA ALA A 190 12.74 -3.38 0.19
C ALA A 190 11.22 -3.05 0.05
N ILE A 191 10.35 -4.00 0.39
CA ILE A 191 8.90 -3.87 0.45
C ILE A 191 8.53 -3.96 1.92
N ASP A 192 8.15 -2.82 2.49
CA ASP A 192 7.99 -2.63 3.92
C ASP A 192 6.56 -2.19 4.26
#